data_AF-A0A4Q1QBQ1-F1
#
_entry.id   AF-A0A4Q1QBQ1-F1
#
_cell.length_a   1.000
_cell.length_b   1.000
_cell.length_c   1.000
_cell.angle_alpha   90.00
_cell.angle_beta   90.00
_cell.angle_gamma   90.00
#
_symmetry.space_group_name_H-M   'P 1'
#
loop_
_entity.id
_entity.type
_entity.pdbx_description
1 polymer ?
#
loop_
_entity_poly.entity_id
_entity_poly.type
_entity_poly.pdbx_seq_one_letter_code
_entity_poly.pdbx_strand_id
1 'polypeptide(L)' 'MWFPAKIFLKGFLRWLVISAAIIFTIFAIKFGLNEELTVQHFSLVSWQATKFIFLFSSLSGAVDVFLYWLKARENKERA' A
#
# COMPACT_ATOMS: atom_id res chain seq x y z
N MET A 1 -0.84 24.83 -6.87
CA MET A 1 -1.74 23.64 -6.98
C MET A 1 -1.09 22.28 -6.61
N TRP A 2 0.04 22.21 -5.89
CA TRP A 2 0.81 20.95 -5.69
C TRP A 2 0.61 20.22 -4.35
N PHE A 3 -0.22 20.74 -3.44
CA PHE A 3 -0.37 20.18 -2.09
C PHE A 3 -1.01 18.77 -2.01
N PRO A 4 -2.11 18.46 -2.73
CA PRO A 4 -2.74 17.13 -2.60
C PRO A 4 -1.86 16.01 -3.19
N ALA A 5 -1.10 16.30 -4.25
CA ALA A 5 -0.17 15.33 -4.85
C ALA A 5 0.98 14.94 -3.90
N LYS A 6 1.50 15.90 -3.12
CA LYS A 6 2.55 15.61 -2.11
C LYS A 6 2.03 14.73 -0.97
N ILE A 7 0.78 14.94 -0.54
CA ILE A 7 0.15 14.16 0.52
C ILE A 7 -0.13 12.74 0.04
N PHE A 8 -0.69 12.60 -1.18
CA PHE A 8 -0.87 11.31 -1.83
C PHE A 8 0.44 10.54 -1.93
N LEU A 9 1.50 11.17 -2.47
CA LEU A 9 2.78 10.50 -2.68
C LEU A 9 3.41 10.03 -1.36
N LYS A 10 3.31 10.84 -0.30
CA LYS A 10 3.81 10.47 1.02
C LYS A 10 3.02 9.31 1.64
N GLY A 11 1.68 9.35 1.54
CA GLY A 11 0.81 8.26 1.97
C GLY A 11 1.12 6.98 1.20
N PHE A 12 1.11 7.07 -0.13
CA PHE A 12 1.42 5.98 -1.04
C PHE A 12 2.78 5.33 -0.73
N LEU A 13 3.87 6.10 -0.59
CA LEU A 13 5.19 5.54 -0.28
C LEU A 13 5.19 4.81 1.08
N ARG A 14 4.59 5.41 2.10
CA ARG A 14 4.50 4.81 3.44
C ARG A 14 3.77 3.47 3.39
N TRP A 15 2.61 3.44 2.76
CA TRP A 15 1.79 2.23 2.65
C TRP A 15 2.43 1.19 1.74
N LEU A 16 3.15 1.60 0.70
CA LEU A 16 3.91 0.71 -0.18
C LEU A 16 5.01 -0.03 0.56
N VAL A 17 5.77 0.67 1.40
CA VAL A 17 6.81 0.04 2.24
C VAL A 17 6.19 -0.97 3.22
N ILE A 18 5.07 -0.60 3.86
CA ILE A 18 4.37 -1.48 4.82
C ILE A 18 3.85 -2.73 4.10
N SER A 19 3.17 -2.57 2.97
CA SER A 19 2.64 -3.70 2.19
C SER A 19 3.76 -4.61 1.68
N ALA A 20 4.88 -4.05 1.21
CA ALA A 20 6.03 -4.83 0.79
C ALA A 20 6.64 -5.63 1.95
N ALA A 21 6.76 -5.03 3.14
CA ALA A 21 7.27 -5.71 4.33
C ALA A 21 6.37 -6.87 4.79
N ILE A 22 5.05 -6.69 4.75
CA ILE A 22 4.07 -7.74 5.07
C ILE A 22 4.22 -8.91 4.08
N ILE A 23 4.24 -8.62 2.78
CA ILE A 23 4.36 -9.65 1.74
C ILE A 23 5.69 -10.39 1.85
N PHE A 24 6.80 -9.66 2.08
CA PHE A 24 8.10 -10.26 2.33
C PHE A 24 8.09 -11.21 3.53
N THR A 25 7.42 -10.82 4.62
CA THR A 25 7.29 -11.65 5.82
C THR A 25 6.49 -12.93 5.54
N ILE A 26 5.39 -12.84 4.79
CA ILE A 26 4.59 -14.01 4.38
C ILE A 26 5.43 -14.96 3.51
N PHE A 27 6.21 -14.43 2.57
CA PHE A 27 7.12 -15.23 1.75
C PHE A 27 8.21 -15.91 2.59
N ALA A 28 8.81 -15.20 3.55
CA ALA A 28 9.82 -15.76 4.44
C ALA A 28 9.27 -16.91 5.30
N ILE A 29 8.04 -16.78 5.81
CA ILE A 29 7.36 -17.84 6.57
C ILE A 29 7.07 -19.05 5.67
N LYS A 30 6.52 -18.84 4.48
CA LYS A 30 6.24 -19.93 3.51
C LYS A 30 7.49 -20.68 3.10
N PHE A 31 8.60 -19.96 2.88
CA PHE A 31 9.89 -20.57 2.58
C PHE A 31 10.43 -21.38 3.76
N GLY A 32 10.31 -20.86 4.99
CA GLY A 32 10.72 -21.56 6.21
C GLY A 32 9.88 -22.81 6.53
N LEU A 33 8.66 -22.91 6.02
CA LEU A 33 7.77 -24.07 6.17
C LEU A 33 8.02 -25.17 5.12
N ASN A 34 9.03 -25.03 4.26
CA ASN A 34 9.44 -26.04 3.27
C ASN A 34 8.30 -26.48 2.32
N GLU A 35 7.35 -25.58 2.01
CA GLU A 35 6.41 -25.81 0.93
C GLU A 35 7.16 -25.77 -0.41
N GLU A 36 7.10 -26.85 -1.20
CA GLU A 36 7.65 -26.89 -2.55
C GLU A 36 6.93 -25.89 -3.47
N LEU A 37 7.46 -24.67 -3.54
CA LEU A 37 7.02 -23.64 -4.47
C LEU A 37 7.52 -23.99 -5.87
N THR A 38 6.65 -24.64 -6.66
CA THR A 38 6.90 -24.80 -8.10
C THR A 38 7.00 -23.43 -8.78
N VAL A 39 7.89 -23.31 -9.77
CA VAL A 39 8.24 -22.03 -10.43
C VAL A 39 7.01 -21.32 -11.01
N GLN A 40 6.02 -22.07 -11.51
CA GLN A 40 4.75 -21.49 -12.01
C GLN A 40 3.87 -20.93 -10.89
N HIS A 41 3.81 -21.60 -9.73
CA HIS A 41 3.07 -21.11 -8.56
C HIS A 41 3.68 -19.82 -8.00
N PHE A 42 5.01 -19.74 -7.95
CA PHE A 42 5.72 -18.53 -7.53
C PHE A 42 5.45 -17.33 -8.46
N SER A 43 5.43 -17.55 -9.79
CA SER A 43 5.14 -16.49 -10.76
C SER A 43 3.71 -15.94 -10.62
N LEU A 44 2.72 -16.81 -10.44
CA LEU A 44 1.31 -16.42 -10.27
C LEU A 44 1.08 -15.68 -8.93
N VAL A 45 1.65 -16.20 -7.84
CA VAL A 45 1.53 -15.61 -6.50
C VAL A 45 2.25 -14.28 -6.42
N SER A 46 3.47 -14.16 -6.99
CA SER A 46 4.21 -12.90 -7.03
C SER A 46 3.47 -11.83 -7.82
N TRP A 47 2.88 -12.17 -8.97
CA TRP A 47 2.08 -11.24 -9.76
C TRP A 47 0.83 -10.73 -9.02
N GLN A 48 0.10 -11.64 -8.36
CA GLN A 48 -1.06 -11.26 -7.54
C GLN A 48 -0.64 -10.40 -6.34
N ALA A 49 0.44 -10.77 -5.67
CA ALA A 49 1.01 -10.01 -4.56
C ALA A 49 1.42 -8.60 -4.97
N THR A 50 2.09 -8.45 -6.13
CA THR A 50 2.46 -7.13 -6.67
C THR A 50 1.23 -6.27 -6.95
N LYS A 51 0.20 -6.83 -7.61
CA LYS A 51 -1.07 -6.11 -7.84
C LYS A 51 -1.71 -5.65 -6.54
N PHE A 52 -1.72 -6.51 -5.53
CA PHE A 52 -2.32 -6.20 -4.23
C PHE A 52 -1.56 -5.08 -3.51
N ILE A 53 -0.21 -5.12 -3.52
CA ILE A 53 0.64 -4.06 -2.95
C ILE A 53 0.33 -2.71 -3.60
N PHE A 54 0.32 -2.64 -4.92
CA PHE A 54 0.07 -1.38 -5.62
C PHE A 54 -1.35 -0.86 -5.42
N LEU A 55 -2.35 -1.75 -5.47
CA LEU A 55 -3.75 -1.39 -5.28
C LEU A 55 -4.00 -0.87 -3.86
N PHE A 56 -3.56 -1.63 -2.85
CA PHE A 56 -3.71 -1.25 -1.45
C PHE A 56 -3.02 0.08 -1.15
N SER A 57 -1.77 0.24 -1.59
CA SER A 57 -1.00 1.47 -1.36
C SER A 57 -1.64 2.68 -2.05
N SER A 58 -2.20 2.49 -3.24
CA SER A 58 -2.91 3.55 -3.97
C SER A 58 -4.21 3.96 -3.26
N LEU A 59 -4.99 2.98 -2.80
CA LEU A 59 -6.22 3.24 -2.04
C LEU A 59 -5.92 3.94 -0.72
N SER A 60 -4.93 3.48 0.05
CA SER A 60 -4.55 4.11 1.30
C SER A 60 -3.99 5.53 1.10
N GLY A 61 -3.21 5.75 0.04
CA GLY A 61 -2.77 7.10 -0.35
C GLY A 61 -3.95 8.03 -0.71
N ALA A 62 -4.98 7.52 -1.38
CA ALA A 62 -6.19 8.29 -1.70
C ALA A 62 -7.01 8.61 -0.44
N VAL A 63 -7.10 7.67 0.51
CA VAL A 63 -7.73 7.89 1.82
C VAL A 63 -7.00 8.97 2.63
N ASP A 64 -5.66 8.96 2.64
CA ASP A 64 -4.86 10.00 3.31
C ASP A 64 -5.17 11.41 2.74
N VAL A 65 -5.35 11.53 1.41
CA VAL A 65 -5.77 12.79 0.78
C VAL A 65 -7.20 13.16 1.15
N PHE A 66 -8.11 12.18 1.18
CA PHE A 66 -9.51 12.41 1.55
C PHE A 66 -9.64 12.91 3.01
N LEU A 67 -8.91 12.30 3.94
CA LEU A 67 -8.85 12.73 5.34
C LEU A 67 -8.29 14.14 5.48
N TYR A 68 -7.24 14.46 4.73
CA TYR A 68 -6.70 15.82 4.70
C TYR A 68 -7.73 16.83 4.19
N TRP A 69 -8.46 16.50 3.12
CA TRP A 69 -9.52 17.35 2.58
C TRP A 69 -10.66 17.57 3.58
N LEU A 70 -11.10 16.51 4.27
CA LEU A 70 -12.10 16.57 5.34
C LEU A 70 -11.67 17.51 6.47
N LYS A 71 -10.43 17.35 6.94
CA LYS A 71 -9.85 18.21 7.99
C LYS A 71 -9.73 19.67 7.56
N ALA A 72 -9.39 19.91 6.30
CA ALA A 72 -9.32 21.27 5.74
C ALA A 72 -10.70 21.93 5.63
N ARG A 73 -11.76 21.15 5.36
CA ARG A 73 -13.17 21.60 5.39
C ARG A 73 -13.59 21.97 6.81
N GLU A 74 -13.34 21.10 7.78
CA GLU A 74 -13.68 21.33 9.19
C GLU A 74 -12.99 22.59 9.75
N ASN A 75 -11.72 22.81 9.39
CA ASN A 75 -10.99 24.02 9.80
C ASN A 75 -11.52 25.32 9.18
N LYS A 76 -12.16 25.25 8.00
CA LYS A 76 -12.81 26.41 7.38
C LYS A 76 -14.18 26.73 7.99
N GLU A 77 -14.89 25.73 8.48
CA GLU A 77 -16.19 25.92 9.15
C GLU A 77 -16.04 26.45 10.58
N ARG A 78 -14.86 26.28 11.19
CA ARG A 78 -14.53 26.80 12.53
C ARG A 78 -13.87 28.19 12.55
N ALA A 79 -13.48 28.72 11.39
CA ALA A 79 -12.81 30.01 11.24
C ALA A 79 -13.80 31.07 10.75
#